data_AF-A0ABC9V3R4-F1
#
_entry.id   AF-A0ABC9V3R4-F1
#
_cell.length_a   1.000
_cell.length_b   1.000
_cell.length_c   1.000
_cell.angle_alpha   90.00
_cell.angle_beta   90.00
_cell.angle_gamma   90.00
#
_symmetry.space_group_name_H-M   'P 1'
#
loop_
_entity.id
_entity.type
_entity.pdbx_description
1 polymer ?
#
loop_
_entity_poly.entity_id
_entity_poly.type
_entity_poly.pdbx_seq_one_letter_code
_entity_poly.pdbx_strand_id
1 'polypeptide(L)'
;MNNQNAKNTPKTYDAGDLWDIQSLAEFDMNWMEVAISDIKNRLKEIKAELGGKDVLGFYALENVIDMYQYIAEKRHSYHAEQAEKYKKEWHG
;
A
#
# COMPACT_ATOMS: atom_id res chain seq x y z
N MET A 1 -24.27 -44.00 4.58
CA MET A 1 -23.04 -43.81 5.37
C MET A 1 -22.63 -42.35 5.25
N ASN A 2 -22.89 -41.55 6.28
CA ASN A 2 -22.48 -40.14 6.32
C ASN A 2 -21.02 -40.09 6.76
N ASN A 3 -20.12 -39.70 5.86
CA ASN A 3 -18.71 -39.59 6.16
C ASN A 3 -18.46 -38.29 6.95
N GLN A 4 -18.61 -38.33 8.27
CA GLN A 4 -18.44 -37.19 9.17
C GLN A 4 -16.97 -36.80 9.43
N ASN A 5 -16.04 -37.23 8.58
CA ASN A 5 -14.62 -36.89 8.68
C ASN A 5 -14.17 -35.95 7.54
N ALA A 6 -14.85 -34.82 7.37
CA ALA A 6 -14.26 -33.69 6.69
C ALA A 6 -13.13 -33.17 7.59
N LYS A 7 -11.95 -33.77 7.42
CA LYS A 7 -10.72 -33.46 8.15
C LYS A 7 -10.53 -31.95 8.24
N ASN A 8 -10.28 -31.47 9.46
CA ASN A 8 -9.67 -30.18 9.74
C ASN A 8 -8.23 -30.17 9.18
N THR A 9 -8.08 -30.21 7.86
CA THR A 9 -6.79 -30.05 7.22
C THR A 9 -6.44 -28.56 7.29
N PRO A 10 -5.25 -28.18 7.80
CA PRO A 10 -4.84 -26.77 7.79
C PRO A 10 -4.94 -26.21 6.37
N LYS A 11 -5.50 -25.01 6.22
CA LYS A 11 -5.47 -24.31 4.94
C LYS A 11 -4.01 -24.08 4.56
N THR A 12 -3.61 -24.56 3.41
CA THR A 12 -2.31 -24.26 2.79
C THR A 12 -2.54 -23.19 1.74
N TYR A 13 -1.60 -22.26 1.63
CA TYR A 13 -1.59 -21.25 0.57
C TYR A 13 -0.55 -21.64 -0.46
N ASP A 14 -0.89 -21.52 -1.73
CA ASP A 14 0.05 -21.75 -2.82
C ASP A 14 0.64 -20.43 -3.36
N ALA A 15 1.51 -20.54 -4.36
CA ALA A 15 2.13 -19.38 -5.00
C ALA A 15 1.11 -18.47 -5.70
N GLY A 16 -0.04 -19.01 -6.15
CA GLY A 16 -1.13 -18.22 -6.71
C GLY A 16 -1.81 -17.37 -5.65
N ASP A 17 -2.12 -17.95 -4.49
CA ASP A 17 -2.67 -17.20 -3.34
C ASP A 17 -1.73 -16.08 -2.88
N LEU A 18 -0.42 -16.38 -2.82
CA LEU A 18 0.60 -15.40 -2.44
C LEU A 18 0.80 -14.34 -3.51
N TRP A 19 0.68 -14.68 -4.80
CA TRP A 19 0.72 -13.69 -5.87
C TRP A 19 -0.47 -12.73 -5.77
N ASP A 20 -1.70 -13.25 -5.60
CA ASP A 20 -2.91 -12.44 -5.51
C ASP A 20 -2.84 -11.42 -4.36
N ILE A 21 -2.47 -11.87 -3.14
CA ILE A 21 -2.40 -10.95 -1.99
C ILE A 21 -1.30 -9.90 -2.14
N GLN A 22 -0.17 -10.24 -2.77
CA GLN A 22 0.91 -9.27 -2.99
C GLN A 22 0.54 -8.26 -4.07
N SER A 23 -0.13 -8.69 -5.15
CA SER A 23 -0.66 -7.79 -6.17
C SER A 23 -1.74 -6.85 -5.59
N LEU A 24 -2.64 -7.34 -4.75
CA LEU A 24 -3.61 -6.49 -4.06
C LEU A 24 -2.91 -5.44 -3.19
N ALA A 25 -1.91 -5.84 -2.40
CA ALA A 25 -1.15 -4.92 -1.57
C ALA A 25 -0.35 -3.89 -2.39
N GLU A 26 0.20 -4.28 -3.54
CA GLU A 26 0.82 -3.36 -4.50
C GLU A 26 -0.20 -2.31 -4.98
N PHE A 27 -1.37 -2.73 -5.48
CA PHE A 27 -2.41 -1.81 -5.96
C PHE A 27 -2.88 -0.84 -4.88
N ASP A 28 -3.08 -1.32 -3.65
CA ASP A 28 -3.48 -0.49 -2.52
C ASP A 28 -2.42 0.58 -2.21
N MET A 29 -1.13 0.24 -2.26
CA MET A 29 -0.06 1.22 -2.03
C MET A 29 0.04 2.23 -3.17
N ASN A 30 -0.19 1.82 -4.42
CA ASN A 30 -0.26 2.75 -5.55
C ASN A 30 -1.42 3.77 -5.37
N TRP A 31 -2.59 3.33 -4.91
CA TRP A 31 -3.68 4.25 -4.57
C TRP A 31 -3.35 5.17 -3.39
N MET A 32 -2.62 4.66 -2.40
CA MET A 32 -2.15 5.47 -1.28
C MET A 32 -1.19 6.58 -1.76
N GLU A 33 -0.24 6.27 -2.65
CA GLU A 33 0.65 7.28 -3.23
C GLU A 33 -0.10 8.37 -3.99
N VAL A 34 -1.14 8.00 -4.75
CA VAL A 34 -2.01 8.96 -5.45
C VAL A 34 -2.74 9.86 -4.45
N ALA A 35 -3.33 9.27 -3.39
CA ALA A 35 -4.05 10.03 -2.37
C ALA A 35 -3.13 10.99 -1.60
N ILE A 36 -1.94 10.55 -1.22
CA ILE A 36 -0.94 11.39 -0.53
C ILE A 36 -0.48 12.52 -1.45
N SER A 37 -0.28 12.25 -2.74
CA SER A 37 0.06 13.27 -3.72
C SER A 37 -1.03 14.35 -3.85
N ASP A 38 -2.31 13.97 -3.89
CA ASP A 38 -3.43 14.92 -3.89
C ASP A 38 -3.45 15.78 -2.61
N ILE A 39 -3.31 15.15 -1.44
CA ILE A 39 -3.23 15.85 -0.14
C ILE A 39 -2.07 16.87 -0.14
N LYS A 40 -0.89 16.47 -0.63
CA LYS A 40 0.29 17.34 -0.70
C LYS A 40 0.05 18.55 -1.62
N ASN A 41 -0.67 18.37 -2.72
CA ASN A 41 -1.01 19.48 -3.63
C ASN A 41 -2.02 20.44 -2.99
N ARG A 42 -3.10 19.91 -2.40
CA ARG A 42 -4.09 20.74 -1.68
C ARG A 42 -3.47 21.51 -0.51
N LEU A 43 -2.52 20.89 0.21
CA LEU A 43 -1.81 21.58 1.28
C LEU A 43 -1.03 22.79 0.78
N LYS A 44 -0.38 22.69 -0.39
CA LYS A 44 0.33 23.82 -1.02
C LYS A 44 -0.64 24.94 -1.41
N GLU A 45 -1.80 24.61 -1.96
CA GLU A 45 -2.85 25.58 -2.32
C GLU A 45 -3.32 26.34 -1.08
N ILE A 46 -3.69 25.62 -0.01
CA ILE A 46 -4.13 26.21 1.27
C ILE A 46 -3.04 27.11 1.88
N LYS A 47 -1.78 26.67 1.85
CA LYS A 47 -0.63 27.45 2.35
C LYS A 47 -0.47 28.76 1.58
N ALA A 48 -0.68 28.74 0.26
CA ALA A 48 -0.63 29.92 -0.58
C ALA A 48 -1.78 30.89 -0.27
N GLU A 49 -3.00 30.40 -0.09
CA GLU A 49 -4.17 31.21 0.25
C GLU A 49 -4.07 31.90 1.63
N LEU A 50 -3.51 31.20 2.62
CA LEU A 50 -3.38 31.71 3.99
C LEU A 50 -2.19 32.64 4.21
N GLY A 51 -1.34 32.85 3.19
CA GLY A 51 -0.24 33.81 3.23
C GLY A 51 0.80 33.52 4.32
N GLY A 52 1.00 32.26 4.69
CA GLY A 52 2.03 31.85 5.66
C GLY A 52 1.73 32.19 7.13
N LYS A 53 0.47 32.40 7.51
CA LYS A 53 0.08 32.69 8.91
C LYS A 53 0.40 31.59 9.93
N ASP A 54 0.61 30.35 9.50
CA ASP A 54 0.96 29.21 10.36
C ASP A 54 2.10 28.35 9.77
N VAL A 55 3.28 28.96 9.58
CA VAL A 55 4.43 28.28 8.96
C VAL A 55 4.82 26.99 9.69
N LEU A 56 4.77 26.98 11.03
CA LEU A 56 5.16 25.83 11.83
C LEU A 56 4.16 24.67 11.71
N GLY A 57 2.86 24.95 11.72
CA GLY A 57 1.83 23.95 11.50
C GLY A 57 1.94 23.31 10.11
N PHE A 58 2.13 24.13 9.06
CA PHE A 58 2.34 23.61 7.70
C PHE A 58 3.59 22.74 7.59
N TYR A 59 4.71 23.16 8.18
CA TYR A 59 5.94 22.38 8.15
C TYR A 59 5.79 21.02 8.85
N ALA A 60 5.09 20.98 10.00
CA ALA A 60 4.79 19.73 10.69
C ALA A 60 3.92 18.80 9.83
N LEU A 61 2.89 19.33 9.15
CA LEU A 61 2.04 18.55 8.24
C LEU A 61 2.81 18.03 7.02
N GLU A 62 3.64 18.86 6.40
CA GLU A 62 4.49 18.50 5.26
C GLU A 62 5.42 17.32 5.64
N ASN A 63 6.05 17.36 6.81
CA ASN A 63 6.90 16.26 7.29
C ASN A 63 6.14 14.95 7.50
N VAL A 64 4.92 15.00 8.04
CA VAL A 64 4.09 13.81 8.25
C VAL A 64 3.66 13.21 6.90
N ILE A 65 3.26 14.06 5.95
CA ILE A 65 2.92 13.66 4.58
C ILE A 65 4.11 12.98 3.90
N ASP A 66 5.29 13.58 3.98
CA ASP A 66 6.51 13.03 3.36
C ASP A 66 6.91 11.69 3.99
N MET A 67 6.73 11.52 5.29
CA MET A 67 6.95 10.23 5.96
C MET A 67 5.99 9.16 5.46
N TYR A 68 4.70 9.46 5.31
CA TYR A 68 3.73 8.49 4.78
C TYR A 68 3.96 8.18 3.31
N GLN A 69 4.35 9.18 2.50
CA GLN A 69 4.73 8.98 1.11
C GLN A 69 5.88 7.98 1.00
N TYR A 70 6.93 8.17 1.79
CA TYR A 70 8.07 7.24 1.83
C TYR A 70 7.63 5.80 2.21
N ILE A 71 6.74 5.66 3.19
CA ILE A 71 6.25 4.33 3.60
C ILE A 71 5.45 3.67 2.47
N ALA A 72 4.57 4.43 1.81
CA ALA A 72 3.77 3.94 0.69
C ALA A 72 4.67 3.45 -0.45
N GLU A 73 5.66 4.25 -0.87
CA GLU A 73 6.62 3.91 -1.92
C GLU A 73 7.43 2.65 -1.60
N LYS A 74 7.90 2.53 -0.34
CA LYS A 74 8.66 1.36 0.09
C LYS A 74 7.82 0.09 0.11
N ARG A 75 6.58 0.19 0.58
CA ARG A 75 5.66 -0.95 0.60
C ARG A 75 5.19 -1.32 -0.80
N HIS A 76 4.87 -0.35 -1.64
CA HIS A 76 4.55 -0.56 -3.05
C HIS A 76 5.67 -1.35 -3.74
N SER A 77 6.91 -0.85 -3.67
CA SER A 77 8.07 -1.51 -4.29
C SER A 77 8.27 -2.94 -3.79
N TYR A 78 8.12 -3.15 -2.48
CA TYR A 78 8.24 -4.48 -1.88
C TYR A 78 7.15 -5.44 -2.39
N HIS A 79 5.89 -5.01 -2.38
CA HIS A 79 4.76 -5.84 -2.81
C HIS A 79 4.80 -6.13 -4.31
N ALA A 80 5.22 -5.18 -5.14
CA ALA A 80 5.47 -5.38 -6.57
C ALA A 80 6.55 -6.45 -6.82
N GLU A 81 7.66 -6.40 -6.07
CA GLU A 81 8.73 -7.42 -6.16
C GLU A 81 8.22 -8.81 -5.75
N GLN A 82 7.47 -8.90 -4.65
CA GLN A 82 6.91 -10.18 -4.20
C GLN A 82 5.84 -10.70 -5.17
N ALA A 83 4.98 -9.85 -5.70
CA ALA A 83 3.97 -10.22 -6.69
C ALA A 83 4.63 -10.83 -7.93
N GLU A 84 5.66 -10.18 -8.47
CA GLU A 84 6.37 -10.69 -9.65
C GLU A 84 7.12 -12.01 -9.35
N LYS A 85 7.67 -12.16 -8.13
CA LYS A 85 8.28 -13.42 -7.69
C LYS A 85 7.26 -14.57 -7.69
N TYR A 86 6.13 -14.41 -6.99
CA TYR A 86 5.13 -15.47 -6.86
C TYR A 86 4.40 -15.75 -8.17
N LYS A 87 4.21 -14.73 -9.01
CA LYS A 87 3.71 -14.90 -10.38
C LYS A 87 4.60 -15.86 -11.18
N LYS A 88 5.92 -15.74 -11.09
CA LYS A 88 6.85 -16.66 -11.78
C LYS A 88 6.78 -18.07 -11.22
N GLU A 89 6.69 -18.21 -9.89
CA GLU A 89 6.55 -19.50 -9.22
C GLU A 89 5.23 -20.21 -9.57
N TRP A 90 4.15 -19.46 -9.76
CA TRP A 90 2.84 -20.02 -10.12
C TRP A 90 2.76 -20.51 -11.57
N HIS A 91 3.42 -19.82 -12.51
CA HIS A 91 3.35 -20.15 -13.94
C HIS A 91 4.53 -20.99 -14.46
N GLY A 92 5.60 -21.15 -13.68
CA GLY A 92 6.81 -21.91 -14.03
C GLY A 92 6.71 -23.38 -13.64
#